data_AF-A0A969XXW9-F1
#
_entry.id   AF-A0A969XXW9-F1
#
_cell.length_a   1.000
_cell.length_b   1.000
_cell.length_c   1.000
_cell.angle_alpha   90.00
_cell.angle_beta   90.00
_cell.angle_gamma   90.00
#
_symmetry.space_group_name_H-M   'P 1'
#
loop_
_entity.id
_entity.type
_entity.pdbx_description
1 polymer ?
#
loop_
_entity_poly.entity_id
_entity_poly.type
_entity_poly.pdbx_seq_one_letter_code
_entity_poly.pdbx_strand_id
1 'polypeptide(L)' 'MKTHTVGIIMNGVTGRMGTNQHLVRSILAIRAAGGVRVSDDEVIVPE' A
#
# COMPACT_ATOMS: atom_id res chain seq x y z
N MET A 1 14.45 -12.89 0.29
CA MET A 1 13.30 -11.96 0.28
C MET A 1 13.69 -10.61 -0.31
N LYS A 2 13.26 -10.36 -1.54
CA LYS A 2 13.41 -9.13 -2.32
C LYS A 2 12.20 -8.23 -2.03
N THR A 3 12.47 -6.97 -1.71
CA THR A 3 11.42 -5.96 -1.54
C THR A 3 11.31 -5.15 -2.83
N HIS A 4 10.12 -5.12 -3.43
CA HIS A 4 9.81 -4.30 -4.58
C HIS A 4 8.93 -3.13 -4.15
N THR A 5 9.49 -1.92 -4.16
CA THR A 5 8.75 -0.70 -3.83
C THR A 5 8.00 -0.20 -5.05
N VAL A 6 6.71 0.12 -4.88
CA VAL A 6 5.86 0.67 -5.93
C VAL A 6 5.34 2.03 -5.52
N GLY A 7 5.67 3.05 -6.31
CA GLY A 7 5.18 4.41 -6.13
C GLY A 7 3.72 4.54 -6.56
N ILE A 8 2.83 5.03 -5.70
CA ILE A 8 1.40 5.19 -6.00
C ILE A 8 0.95 6.64 -5.85
N ILE A 9 0.52 7.25 -6.97
CA ILE A 9 -0.12 8.57 -6.94
C ILE A 9 -1.61 8.38 -6.63
N MET A 10 -2.04 8.84 -5.45
CA MET A 10 -3.45 8.76 -5.04
C MET A 10 -4.19 10.09 -5.26
N ASN A 11 -4.76 10.25 -6.44
CA ASN A 11 -5.59 11.42 -6.75
C ASN A 11 -6.93 11.40 -5.97
N GLY A 12 -7.36 12.56 -5.46
CA GLY A 12 -8.62 12.70 -4.73
C GLY A 12 -8.64 12.04 -3.33
N VAL A 13 -7.49 11.63 -2.80
CA VAL A 13 -7.41 10.87 -1.54
C VAL A 13 -7.81 11.68 -0.30
N THR A 14 -7.86 13.00 -0.41
CA THR A 14 -8.26 13.89 0.70
C THR A 14 -9.77 13.90 0.97
N GLY A 15 -10.59 13.31 0.09
CA GLY A 15 -12.03 13.16 0.32
C GLY A 15 -12.35 12.13 1.42
N ARG A 16 -13.57 12.19 1.99
CA ARG A 16 -13.99 11.29 3.09
C ARG A 16 -13.80 9.81 2.77
N MET A 17 -14.18 9.37 1.56
CA MET A 17 -13.99 7.99 1.13
C MET A 17 -12.52 7.69 0.82
N GLY A 18 -11.85 8.62 0.12
CA GLY A 18 -10.42 8.58 -0.22
C GLY A 18 -9.54 8.30 0.98
N THR A 19 -9.64 9.15 2.00
CA THR A 19 -8.78 9.09 3.17
C THR A 19 -9.07 7.83 3.98
N ASN A 20 -10.34 7.56 4.26
CA ASN A 20 -10.69 6.46 5.16
C ASN A 20 -10.53 5.09 4.51
N GLN A 21 -11.03 4.90 3.28
CA GLN A 21 -11.07 3.58 2.66
C GLN A 21 -9.78 3.27 1.89
N HIS A 22 -9.29 4.21 1.09
CA HIS A 22 -8.18 3.94 0.18
C HIS A 22 -6.82 4.22 0.82
N LEU A 23 -6.64 5.33 1.54
CA LEU A 23 -5.37 5.60 2.23
C LEU A 23 -5.25 4.82 3.53
N VAL A 24 -6.09 5.10 4.52
CA VAL A 24 -5.92 4.58 5.89
C VAL A 24 -6.18 3.08 5.96
N ARG A 25 -7.34 2.61 5.47
CA ARG A 25 -7.72 1.20 5.56
C ARG A 25 -7.10 0.31 4.49
N SER A 26 -6.49 0.88 3.45
CA SER A 26 -5.82 0.09 2.40
C SER A 26 -4.31 0.37 2.35
N ILE A 27 -3.84 1.44 1.69
CA ILE A 27 -2.40 1.64 1.43
C ILE A 27 -1.57 1.65 2.72
N LEU A 28 -1.98 2.41 3.73
CA LEU A 28 -1.27 2.46 5.01
C LEU A 28 -1.36 1.13 5.77
N ALA A 29 -2.50 0.45 5.70
CA ALA A 29 -2.67 -0.87 6.33
C ALA A 29 -1.75 -1.93 5.69
N ILE A 30 -1.65 -1.95 4.35
CA ILE A 30 -0.74 -2.83 3.61
C ILE A 30 0.70 -2.53 3.99
N ARG A 31 1.09 -1.24 4.06
CA ARG A 31 2.43 -0.83 4.46
C ARG A 31 2.74 -1.27 5.90
N ALA A 32 1.79 -1.09 6.83
CA ALA A 32 1.93 -1.52 8.23
C ALA A 32 2.03 -3.05 8.38
N ALA A 33 1.38 -3.81 7.49
CA ALA A 33 1.49 -5.27 7.42
C ALA A 33 2.81 -5.76 6.78
N GLY A 34 3.68 -4.85 6.33
CA GLY A 34 4.96 -5.19 5.70
C GLY A 34 4.88 -5.43 4.20
N GLY A 35 3.78 -5.06 3.54
CA GLY A 35 3.56 -5.25 2.11
C GLY A 35 2.77 -6.51 1.75
N VAL A 36 2.64 -6.76 0.46
CA VAL A 36 1.95 -7.93 -0.11
C VAL A 36 2.98 -8.97 -0.53
N ARG A 37 2.95 -10.14 0.11
CA ARG A 37 3.78 -11.27 -0.32
C ARG A 37 3.22 -11.86 -1.62
N VAL A 38 4.03 -11.89 -2.66
CA VAL A 38 3.64 -12.44 -3.98
C VAL A 38 4.33 -13.77 -4.30
N SER A 39 5.42 -14.08 -3.59
CA SER A 39 6.08 -15.39 -3.59
C SER A 39 6.85 -15.58 -2.28
N ASP A 40 7.47 -16.75 -2.08
CA ASP A 40 8.32 -17.01 -0.90
C ASP A 40 9.51 -16.03 -0.81
N ASP A 41 9.94 -15.49 -1.95
CA ASP A 41 11.10 -14.63 -2.05
C ASP A 41 10.81 -13.18 -2.43
N GLU A 42 9.55 -12.77 -2.62
CA GLU A 42 9.23 -11.41 -3.07
C GLU A 42 8.01 -10.80 -2.34
N VAL A 43 8.19 -9.56 -1.91
CA VAL A 43 7.15 -8.74 -1.26
C VAL A 43 7.07 -7.39 -1.96
N ILE A 44 5.86 -6.94 -2.25
CA ILE A 44 5.58 -5.62 -2.83
C ILE A 44 5.18 -4.66 -1.71
N VAL A 45 5.85 -3.51 -1.63
CA VAL A 45 5.55 -2.47 -0.63
C VAL A 45 5.09 -1.20 -1.36
N PRO A 46 3.89 -0.69 -1.09
CA PRO A 46 3.44 0.59 -1.65
C PRO A 46 4.10 1.76 -0.90
N GLU A 47 4.66 2.72 -1.64
CA GLU A 47 5.21 3.98 -1.12
C GLU A 47 4.70 5.22 -1.87
#